data_AF-A0A931LG26-F1
#
_entry.id   AF-A0A931LG26-F1
#
_cell.length_a   1.000
_cell.length_b   1.000
_cell.length_c   1.000
_cell.angle_alpha   90.00
_cell.angle_beta   90.00
_cell.angle_gamma   90.00
#
_symmetry.space_group_name_H-M   'P 1'
#
loop_
_entity.id
_entity.type
_entity.pdbx_description
1 polymer ?
#
loop_
_entity_poly.entity_id
_entity_poly.type
_entity_poly.pdbx_seq_one_letter_code
_entity_poly.pdbx_strand_id
1 'polypeptide(L)'
;MRTRHTMTVSLPPAMIREVEAIRKAEHRTRSELIREALRTYFTMRRTYTPTAAELRAIERGRGALRRGEHVTVDDLRSSLGAAGKQARAKKRPARATA
;
A
#
# COMPACT_ATOMS: atom_id res chain seq x y z
N MET A 1 0.35 17.40 -26.24
CA MET A 1 -0.07 16.42 -27.26
C MET A 1 -0.67 15.19 -26.55
N ARG A 2 -1.94 14.85 -26.76
CA ARG A 2 -2.54 13.65 -26.12
C ARG A 2 -2.23 12.44 -27.02
N THR A 3 -1.19 11.68 -26.70
CA THR A 3 -0.87 10.44 -27.40
C THR A 3 -1.82 9.33 -26.93
N ARG A 4 -2.78 8.96 -27.77
CA ARG A 4 -3.64 7.79 -27.56
C ARG A 4 -3.65 6.99 -28.85
N HIS A 5 -3.45 5.68 -28.73
CA HIS A 5 -3.61 4.73 -29.83
C HIS A 5 -4.90 3.94 -29.63
N THR A 6 -5.63 3.69 -30.72
CA THR A 6 -6.84 2.87 -30.70
C THR A 6 -6.45 1.39 -30.72
N MET A 7 -7.12 0.60 -29.88
CA MET A 7 -6.97 -0.85 -29.84
C MET A 7 -8.37 -1.47 -29.85
N THR A 8 -8.58 -2.46 -30.70
CA THR A 8 -9.83 -3.21 -30.82
C THR A 8 -9.65 -4.58 -30.20
N VAL A 9 -10.54 -4.97 -29.30
CA VAL A 9 -10.52 -6.28 -28.63
C VAL A 9 -11.90 -6.90 -28.67
N SER A 10 -11.96 -8.21 -28.94
CA SER A 10 -13.18 -9.00 -28.82
C SER A 10 -13.28 -9.54 -27.40
N LEU A 11 -14.46 -9.41 -26.78
CA LEU A 11 -14.73 -9.93 -25.42
C LEU A 11 -15.90 -10.91 -25.46
N PRO A 12 -15.92 -11.94 -24.60
CA PRO A 12 -17.06 -12.82 -24.47
C PRO A 12 -18.36 -12.04 -24.20
N PRO A 13 -19.53 -12.46 -24.72
CA PRO A 13 -20.78 -11.73 -24.54
C PRO A 13 -21.15 -11.46 -23.08
N ALA A 14 -20.82 -12.40 -22.19
CA ALA A 14 -21.03 -12.24 -20.74
C ALA A 14 -20.22 -11.06 -20.18
N MET A 15 -18.96 -10.93 -20.58
CA MET A 15 -18.07 -9.86 -20.13
C MET A 15 -18.52 -8.49 -20.66
N ILE A 16 -19.02 -8.42 -21.89
CA ILE A 16 -19.61 -7.18 -22.42
C ILE A 16 -20.81 -6.74 -21.57
N ARG A 17 -21.71 -7.66 -21.20
CA ARG A 17 -22.85 -7.33 -20.34
C ARG A 17 -22.42 -6.75 -19.00
N GLU A 18 -21.38 -7.30 -18.41
CA GLU A 18 -20.82 -6.83 -17.14
C GLU A 18 -20.17 -5.44 -17.27
N VAL A 19 -19.37 -5.22 -18.31
CA VAL A 19 -18.80 -3.89 -18.63
C VAL A 19 -19.90 -2.84 -18.78
N GLU A 20 -21.00 -3.19 -19.45
CA GLU A 20 -22.15 -2.29 -19.62
C GLU A 20 -22.88 -1.98 -18.31
N ALA A 21 -23.02 -2.95 -17.41
CA ALA A 21 -23.64 -2.75 -16.11
C ALA A 21 -22.78 -1.84 -15.22
N ILE A 22 -21.48 -2.14 -15.10
CA ILE A 22 -20.55 -1.40 -14.25
C ILE A 22 -20.39 0.04 -14.74
N ARG A 23 -20.18 0.26 -16.04
CA ARG A 23 -19.99 1.62 -16.56
C ARG A 23 -21.22 2.51 -16.33
N LYS A 24 -22.43 1.93 -16.37
CA LYS A 24 -23.68 2.66 -16.12
C LYS A 24 -23.81 3.02 -14.65
N ALA A 25 -23.55 2.07 -13.75
CA ALA A 25 -23.58 2.29 -12.31
C ALA A 25 -22.55 3.34 -11.85
N GLU A 26 -21.38 3.36 -12.48
CA GLU A 26 -20.29 4.29 -12.13
C GLU A 26 -20.32 5.60 -12.93
N HIS A 27 -21.29 5.79 -13.84
CA HIS A 27 -21.36 6.92 -14.76
C HIS A 27 -20.07 7.16 -15.58
N ARG A 28 -19.45 6.07 -16.08
CA ARG A 28 -18.18 6.10 -16.84
C ARG A 28 -18.36 5.71 -18.30
N THR A 29 -17.41 6.13 -19.13
CA THR A 29 -17.28 5.62 -20.51
C THR A 29 -16.61 4.25 -20.53
N ARG A 30 -16.86 3.46 -21.59
CA ARG A 30 -16.19 2.15 -21.79
C ARG A 30 -14.67 2.30 -21.74
N SER A 31 -14.14 3.28 -22.46
CA SER A 31 -12.70 3.48 -22.55
C SER A 31 -12.08 3.94 -21.23
N GLU A 32 -12.83 4.60 -20.34
CA GLU A 32 -12.36 4.88 -18.98
C GLU A 32 -12.29 3.63 -18.13
N LEU A 33 -13.35 2.85 -18.08
CA LEU A 33 -13.41 1.61 -17.32
C LEU A 33 -12.29 0.63 -17.75
N ILE A 34 -12.13 0.42 -19.05
CA ILE A 34 -11.09 -0.47 -19.59
C ILE A 34 -9.69 0.06 -19.30
N ARG A 35 -9.44 1.37 -19.42
CA ARG A 35 -8.13 1.93 -19.06
C ARG A 35 -7.82 1.78 -17.58
N GLU A 36 -8.82 1.94 -16.72
CA GLU A 36 -8.64 1.75 -15.29
C GLU A 36 -8.35 0.28 -14.96
N ALA A 37 -9.15 -0.65 -15.49
CA ALA A 37 -8.92 -2.08 -15.32
C ALA A 37 -7.50 -2.51 -15.77
N LEU A 38 -7.04 -2.00 -16.92
CA LEU A 38 -5.68 -2.25 -17.40
C LEU A 38 -4.61 -1.65 -16.49
N ARG A 39 -4.80 -0.43 -15.96
CA ARG A 39 -3.88 0.17 -14.99
C ARG A 39 -3.80 -0.65 -13.72
N THR A 40 -4.94 -1.05 -13.16
CA THR A 40 -5.00 -1.92 -11.98
C THR A 40 -4.28 -3.23 -12.25
N TYR A 41 -4.56 -3.89 -13.39
CA TYR A 41 -3.88 -5.12 -13.77
C TYR A 41 -2.36 -4.95 -13.89
N PHE A 42 -1.89 -3.88 -14.55
CA PHE A 42 -0.47 -3.62 -14.68
C PHE A 42 0.19 -3.29 -13.34
N THR A 43 -0.47 -2.52 -12.47
CA THR A 43 0.04 -2.25 -11.12
C THR A 43 0.14 -3.53 -10.29
N MET A 44 -0.86 -4.42 -10.36
CA MET A 44 -0.82 -5.71 -9.68
C MET A 44 0.27 -6.64 -10.23
N ARG A 45 0.47 -6.63 -11.56
CA ARG A 45 1.49 -7.45 -12.24
C ARG A 45 2.91 -6.92 -12.12
N ARG A 46 3.08 -5.62 -11.88
CA ARG A 46 4.39 -5.01 -11.61
C ARG A 46 4.82 -5.41 -10.21
N THR A 47 5.29 -6.64 -10.05
CA THR A 47 6.14 -6.99 -8.91
C THR A 47 7.41 -6.19 -9.07
N TYR A 48 7.71 -5.36 -8.07
CA TYR A 48 9.00 -4.70 -8.00
C TYR A 48 10.09 -5.76 -7.91
N THR A 49 10.95 -5.85 -8.92
CA THR A 49 12.14 -6.70 -8.88
C THR A 49 13.29 -5.84 -8.36
N PRO A 50 13.80 -6.07 -7.13
CA PRO A 50 14.88 -5.26 -6.59
C PRO A 50 16.16 -5.41 -7.42
N THR A 51 16.90 -4.32 -7.55
CA THR A 51 18.24 -4.36 -8.17
C THR A 51 19.22 -5.10 -7.28
N ALA A 52 20.33 -5.60 -7.85
CA ALA A 52 21.39 -6.23 -7.06
C ALA A 52 22.01 -5.28 -6.01
N ALA A 53 21.95 -3.96 -6.24
CA ALA A 53 22.39 -2.97 -5.27
C ALA A 53 21.41 -2.86 -4.09
N GLU A 54 20.10 -2.87 -4.36
CA GLU A 54 19.05 -2.85 -3.35
C GLU A 54 19.03 -4.13 -2.52
N LEU A 55 19.18 -5.30 -3.13
CA LEU A 55 19.28 -6.56 -2.40
C LEU A 55 20.43 -6.54 -1.40
N ARG A 56 21.59 -6.01 -1.82
CA ARG A 56 22.74 -5.82 -0.93
C ARG A 56 22.45 -4.80 0.18
N ALA A 57 21.75 -3.71 -0.11
CA ALA A 57 21.36 -2.72 0.89
C ALA A 57 20.38 -3.31 1.92
N ILE A 58 19.41 -4.09 1.47
CA ILE A 58 18.45 -4.80 2.33
C ILE A 58 19.19 -5.77 3.25
N GLU A 59 20.14 -6.55 2.73
CA GLU A 59 20.88 -7.51 3.56
C GLU A 59 21.79 -6.81 4.58
N ARG A 60 22.43 -5.70 4.21
CA ARG A 60 23.18 -4.87 5.16
C ARG A 60 22.27 -4.35 6.28
N GLY A 61 21.10 -3.82 5.94
CA GLY A 61 20.11 -3.34 6.92
C GLY A 61 19.64 -4.46 7.86
N ARG A 62 19.35 -5.66 7.32
CA ARG A 62 19.00 -6.84 8.12
C ARG A 62 20.13 -7.26 9.05
N GLY A 63 21.38 -7.20 8.59
CA GLY A 63 22.56 -7.45 9.42
C GLY A 63 22.67 -6.47 10.59
N ALA A 64 22.49 -5.17 10.33
CA ALA A 64 22.52 -4.13 11.37
C ALA A 64 21.36 -4.27 12.37
N LEU A 65 20.16 -4.63 11.92
CA LEU A 65 19.03 -4.99 12.80
C LEU A 65 19.39 -6.17 13.72
N ARG A 66 19.99 -7.24 13.19
CA ARG A 66 20.41 -8.41 13.99
C ARG A 66 21.48 -8.06 15.03
N ARG A 67 22.37 -7.11 14.72
CA ARG A 67 23.39 -6.62 15.66
C ARG A 67 22.83 -5.62 16.70
N GLY A 68 21.57 -5.22 16.58
CA GLY A 68 20.94 -4.24 17.46
C GLY A 68 21.35 -2.79 17.18
N GLU A 69 22.00 -2.52 16.05
CA GLU A 69 22.37 -1.15 15.62
C GLU A 69 21.13 -0.36 15.14
N HIS A 70 20.08 -1.08 14.75
CA HIS A 70 18.82 -0.52 14.27
C HIS A 70 17.64 -1.18 14.97
N VAL A 71 16.52 -0.48 14.99
CA VAL A 71 15.22 -0.97 15.45
C VAL A 71 14.21 -0.89 14.31
N THR A 72 13.17 -1.71 14.34
CA THR A 72 12.09 -1.57 13.37
C THR A 72 11.23 -0.35 13.70
N VAL A 73 10.47 0.14 12.71
CA VAL A 73 9.53 1.24 12.91
C VAL A 73 8.47 0.87 13.94
N ASP A 74 8.04 -0.39 13.98
CA ASP A 74 7.05 -0.86 14.94
C ASP A 74 7.61 -0.95 16.36
N ASP A 75 8.87 -1.36 16.52
CA ASP A 75 9.56 -1.32 17.82
C ASP A 75 9.70 0.13 18.31
N LEU A 76 10.09 1.04 17.42
CA LEU A 76 10.20 2.47 17.73
C LEU A 76 8.84 3.06 18.13
N ARG A 77 7.78 2.76 17.39
CA ARG A 77 6.42 3.21 17.73
C ARG A 77 5.97 2.67 19.08
N SER A 78 6.28 1.41 19.36
CA SER A 78 5.96 0.75 20.63
C SER A 78 6.69 1.40 21.79
N SER A 79 7.99 1.71 21.64
CA SER A 79 8.79 2.36 22.69
C SER A 79 8.32 3.79 22.96
N LEU A 80 8.00 4.57 21.92
CA LEU A 80 7.44 5.92 22.07
C LEU A 80 6.05 5.89 22.73
N GLY A 81 5.20 4.93 22.36
CA GLY A 81 3.88 4.73 22.97
C GLY A 81 3.97 4.33 24.44
N ALA A 82 4.93 3.47 24.80
CA ALA A 82 5.19 3.08 26.18
C ALA A 82 5.72 4.25 27.02
N ALA A 83 6.66 5.04 26.49
CA ALA A 83 7.16 6.24 27.15
C ALA A 83 6.04 7.26 27.45
N GLY A 84 5.12 7.47 26.51
CA GLY A 84 3.94 8.32 26.71
C GLY A 84 3.01 7.83 27.82
N LYS A 85 2.83 6.51 27.96
CA LYS A 85 2.03 5.90 29.04
C LYS A 85 2.69 6.08 30.41
N GLN A 86 4.01 5.89 30.50
CA GLN A 86 4.76 6.07 31.75
C GLN A 86 4.72 7.53 32.24
N ALA A 87 4.91 8.49 31.32
CA ALA A 87 4.80 9.92 31.65
C ALA A 87 3.41 10.31 32.18
N ARG A 88 2.34 9.71 31.62
CA ARG A 88 0.97 9.90 32.13
C ARG A 88 0.74 9.23 33.48
N ALA A 89 1.25 8.02 33.69
CA ALA A 89 1.11 7.31 34.97
C ALA A 89 1.76 8.08 36.13
N LYS A 90 2.95 8.66 35.92
CA LYS A 90 3.66 9.46 36.92
C LYS A 90 2.96 10.79 37.27
N LYS A 91 2.11 11.31 36.37
CA LYS A 91 1.34 12.54 36.57
C LYS A 91 -0.04 12.32 37.21
N ARG A 92 -0.51 11.08 37.38
CA ARG A 92 -1.79 10.85 38.07
C ARG A 92 -1.54 10.95 39.58
N PRO A 93 -2.06 11.96 40.29
CA PRO A 93 -2.00 11.95 41.75
C PRO A 93 -2.75 10.72 42.25
N ALA A 94 -2.24 10.09 43.31
CA ALA A 94 -2.94 9.03 44.00
C ALA A 94 -4.31 9.56 44.42
N ARG A 95 -5.38 8.90 43.96
CA ARG A 95 -6.74 9.25 44.33
C ARG A 95 -6.84 9.03 45.84
N ALA A 96 -6.82 10.11 46.62
CA ALA A 96 -7.01 10.06 48.06
C ALA A 96 -8.35 9.36 48.34
N THR A 97 -8.27 8.20 49.00
CA THR A 97 -9.42 7.47 49.53
C THR A 97 -9.74 8.01 50.91
N ALA A 98 -11.01 8.41 51.08
CA ALA A 98 -11.72 8.84 52.29
C ALA A 98 -11.35 10.22 52.84
#